data_AF-A0A7J4DPU9-F1
#
_entry.id   AF-A0A7J4DPU9-F1
#
_cell.length_a   1.000
_cell.length_b   1.000
_cell.length_c   1.000
_cell.angle_alpha   90.00
_cell.angle_beta   90.00
_cell.angle_gamma   90.00
#
_symmetry.space_group_name_H-M   'P 1'
#
loop_
_entity.id
_entity.type
_entity.pdbx_description
1 polymer ?
#
loop_
_entity_poly.entity_id
_entity_poly.type
_entity_poly.pdbx_seq_one_letter_code
_entity_poly.pdbx_strand_id
1 'polypeptide(L)'
;MSIVDSIKSIKLDSIRPVTSRQTLVIVMTLSIIFSAALMLRIFPVKYGYFLNEFDPFFDYYASKFIVDHFDASGISGLLDYFSWHDYRTWYPEGRPVARTSQVGLHFAGALFYILARDVFG
;
A
#
# COMPACT_ATOMS: atom_id res chain seq x y z
N MET A 1 -13.62 31.81 31.09
CA MET A 1 -12.19 31.42 31.05
C MET A 1 -11.77 31.45 29.59
N SER A 2 -10.83 32.32 29.23
CA SER A 2 -10.50 32.60 27.82
C SER A 2 -9.76 31.40 27.21
N ILE A 3 -9.98 31.12 25.91
CA ILE A 3 -9.22 30.11 25.15
C ILE A 3 -7.70 30.34 25.31
N VAL A 4 -7.28 31.59 25.45
CA VAL A 4 -5.89 32.01 25.67
C VAL A 4 -5.35 31.48 27.01
N ASP A 5 -6.18 31.45 28.06
CA ASP A 5 -5.79 30.91 29.37
C ASP A 5 -5.64 29.39 29.34
N SER A 6 -6.44 28.73 28.49
CA SER A 6 -6.40 27.28 28.28
C SER A 6 -5.19 26.83 27.44
N ILE A 7 -4.67 27.70 26.56
CA ILE A 7 -3.44 27.43 25.81
C ILE A 7 -2.21 27.62 26.70
N LYS A 8 -2.21 28.64 27.56
CA LYS A 8 -1.11 28.89 28.51
C LYS A 8 -1.02 27.85 29.63
N SER A 9 -2.11 27.16 29.95
CA SER A 9 -2.12 26.09 30.95
C SER A 9 -1.58 24.75 30.42
N ILE A 10 -1.39 24.62 29.10
CA ILE A 10 -0.71 23.46 28.51
C ILE A 10 0.76 23.50 28.93
N LYS A 11 1.14 22.61 29.85
CA LYS A 11 2.53 22.42 30.27
C LYS A 11 3.32 21.82 29.11
N LEU A 12 3.95 22.65 28.27
CA LEU A 12 4.83 22.20 27.18
C LEU A 12 5.97 21.27 27.67
N ASP A 13 6.32 21.31 28.96
CA ASP A 13 7.30 20.42 29.58
C ASP A 13 6.89 18.94 29.62
N SER A 14 5.59 18.62 29.43
CA SER A 14 5.14 17.23 29.32
C SER A 14 5.43 16.61 27.94
N ILE A 15 5.78 17.43 26.94
CA ILE A 15 6.15 17.01 25.57
C ILE A 15 7.69 17.05 25.41
N ARG A 16 8.44 16.73 26.47
CA ARG A 16 9.88 16.58 26.38
C ARG A 16 10.18 15.12 26.02
N PRO A 17 10.66 14.79 24.81
CA PRO A 17 11.04 13.43 24.48
C PRO A 17 12.25 13.03 25.33
N VAL A 18 12.03 12.13 26.28
CA VAL A 18 13.09 11.56 27.13
C VAL A 18 13.79 10.46 26.33
N THR A 19 14.53 10.84 25.28
CA THR A 19 15.17 9.89 24.36
C THR A 19 16.67 9.80 24.66
N SER A 20 17.18 8.57 24.81
CA SER A 20 18.62 8.34 24.94
C SER A 20 19.34 8.79 23.66
N ARG A 21 20.53 9.40 23.81
CA ARG A 21 21.36 9.84 22.68
C ARG A 21 21.63 8.69 21.70
N GLN A 22 21.75 7.47 22.20
CA GLN A 22 21.92 6.26 21.38
C GLN A 22 20.68 5.99 20.52
N THR A 23 19.49 6.04 21.10
CA THR A 23 18.22 5.85 20.37
C THR A 23 18.05 6.91 19.29
N LEU A 24 18.43 8.17 19.57
CA LEU A 24 18.37 9.24 18.58
C LEU A 24 19.25 8.93 17.37
N VAL A 25 20.50 8.51 17.59
CA VAL A 25 21.43 8.14 16.50
C VAL A 25 20.91 6.95 15.69
N ILE A 26 20.33 5.93 16.35
CA ILE A 26 19.76 4.77 15.66
C ILE A 26 18.60 5.18 14.77
N VAL A 27 17.65 5.96 15.31
CA VAL A 27 16.48 6.41 14.56
C VAL A 27 16.88 7.29 13.38
N MET A 28 17.81 8.23 13.56
CA MET A 28 18.32 9.06 12.46
C MET A 28 19.01 8.21 11.40
N THR A 29 19.86 7.26 11.80
CA THR A 29 20.55 6.36 10.86
C THR A 29 19.55 5.51 10.06
N LEU A 30 18.57 4.90 10.72
CA LEU A 30 17.53 4.11 10.05
C LEU A 30 16.69 4.96 9.11
N SER A 31 16.38 6.20 9.48
CA SER A 31 15.60 7.14 8.65
C SER A 31 16.36 7.52 7.39
N ILE A 32 17.69 7.74 7.50
CA ILE A 32 18.56 8.05 6.35
C ILE A 32 18.66 6.84 5.43
N ILE A 33 18.92 5.64 5.98
CA ILE A 33 19.01 4.40 5.18
C ILE A 33 17.70 4.14 4.44
N PHE A 34 16.57 4.25 5.13
CA PHE A 34 15.25 4.07 4.53
C PHE A 34 15.00 5.09 3.40
N SER A 35 15.26 6.38 3.66
CA SER A 35 15.07 7.44 2.67
C SER A 35 15.94 7.25 1.43
N ALA A 36 17.22 6.90 1.61
CA ALA A 36 18.13 6.63 0.51
C ALA A 36 17.69 5.40 -0.30
N ALA A 37 17.29 4.31 0.38
CA ALA A 37 16.80 3.09 -0.27
C ALA A 37 15.50 3.30 -1.05
N LEU A 38 14.62 4.18 -0.55
CA LEU A 38 13.38 4.58 -1.22
C LEU A 38 13.66 5.42 -2.47
N MET A 39 14.52 6.44 -2.36
CA MET A 39 14.90 7.30 -3.49
C MET A 39 15.49 6.50 -4.65
N LEU A 40 16.36 5.53 -4.37
CA LEU A 40 16.94 4.66 -5.41
C LEU A 40 15.89 3.82 -6.13
N ARG A 41 14.87 3.32 -5.43
CA ARG A 41 13.80 2.49 -6.00
C ARG A 41 12.76 3.29 -6.78
N ILE A 42 12.53 4.54 -6.39
CA ILE A 42 11.61 5.45 -7.10
C ILE A 42 12.29 6.07 -8.33
N PHE A 43 13.62 6.09 -8.40
CA PHE A 43 14.37 6.71 -9.50
C PHE A 43 13.90 6.36 -10.93
N PRO A 44 13.51 5.11 -11.26
CA PRO A 44 13.00 4.75 -12.58
C PRO A 44 11.75 5.51 -13.02
N VAL A 45 10.98 6.09 -12.08
CA VAL A 45 9.78 6.90 -12.37
C VAL A 45 10.08 8.07 -13.31
N LYS A 46 11.33 8.56 -13.38
CA LYS A 46 11.73 9.61 -14.32
C LYS A 46 11.53 9.24 -15.79
N TYR A 47 11.44 7.95 -16.10
CA TYR A 47 11.21 7.43 -17.46
C TYR A 47 9.72 7.20 -17.76
N GLY A 48 8.84 7.35 -16.76
CA GLY A 48 7.39 7.19 -16.88
C GLY A 48 6.80 6.31 -15.79
N TYR A 49 5.49 6.43 -15.59
CA TYR A 49 4.70 5.61 -14.67
C TYR A 49 4.21 4.35 -15.37
N PHE A 50 5.14 3.47 -15.72
CA PHE A 50 4.84 2.19 -16.36
C PHE A 50 5.36 1.04 -15.51
N LEU A 51 4.68 -0.11 -15.61
CA LEU A 51 5.22 -1.36 -15.09
C LEU A 51 6.42 -1.74 -15.96
N ASN A 52 7.55 -1.99 -15.32
CA ASN A 52 8.72 -2.53 -15.99
C ASN A 52 8.57 -4.05 -16.07
N GLU A 53 9.12 -4.64 -17.13
CA GLU A 53 9.04 -6.07 -17.43
C GLU A 53 7.60 -6.59 -17.66
N PHE A 54 7.50 -7.85 -18.12
CA PHE A 54 6.22 -8.46 -18.52
C PHE A 54 5.43 -9.06 -17.34
N ASP A 55 6.13 -9.62 -16.35
CA ASP A 55 5.50 -10.35 -15.24
C ASP A 55 4.54 -9.48 -14.39
N PRO A 56 4.88 -8.22 -14.03
CA PRO A 56 4.02 -7.41 -13.15
C PRO A 56 2.66 -7.03 -13.77
N PHE A 57 2.51 -7.14 -15.10
CA PHE A 57 1.23 -6.86 -15.75
C PHE A 57 0.14 -7.85 -15.32
N PHE A 58 0.50 -9.11 -15.03
CA PHE A 58 -0.45 -10.08 -14.51
C PHE A 58 -0.86 -9.74 -13.07
N ASP A 59 0.10 -9.37 -12.23
CA ASP A 59 -0.17 -8.99 -10.83
C ASP A 59 -1.07 -7.74 -10.76
N TYR A 60 -0.83 -6.77 -11.64
CA TYR A 60 -1.69 -5.60 -11.78
C TYR A 60 -3.11 -5.98 -12.25
N TYR A 61 -3.22 -6.85 -13.26
CA TYR A 61 -4.52 -7.32 -13.75
C TYR A 61 -5.33 -8.02 -12.66
N ALA A 62 -4.69 -8.90 -11.88
CA ALA A 62 -5.34 -9.60 -10.79
C ALA A 62 -5.70 -8.66 -9.63
N SER A 63 -4.83 -7.71 -9.29
CA SER A 63 -5.12 -6.66 -8.29
C SER A 63 -6.30 -5.78 -8.74
N LYS A 64 -6.34 -5.42 -10.03
CA LYS A 64 -7.44 -4.66 -10.62
C LYS A 64 -8.77 -5.41 -10.56
N PHE A 65 -8.77 -6.72 -10.83
CA PHE A 65 -9.96 -7.54 -10.65
C PHE A 65 -10.53 -7.44 -9.23
N ILE A 66 -9.66 -7.50 -8.21
CA ILE A 66 -10.06 -7.39 -6.79
C ILE A 66 -10.67 -6.01 -6.51
N VAL A 67 -10.04 -4.94 -7.00
CA VAL A 67 -10.54 -3.56 -6.82
C VAL A 67 -11.89 -3.39 -7.51
N ASP A 68 -12.04 -3.84 -8.76
CA ASP A 68 -13.28 -3.72 -9.53
C ASP A 68 -14.44 -4.47 -8.84
N HIS A 69 -14.19 -5.66 -8.26
CA HIS A 69 -15.21 -6.41 -7.52
C HIS A 69 -15.51 -5.82 -6.14
N PHE A 70 -14.50 -5.27 -5.47
CA PHE A 70 -14.69 -4.52 -4.23
C PHE A 70 -15.57 -3.27 -4.47
N ASP A 71 -15.33 -2.53 -5.55
CA ASP A 71 -16.12 -1.35 -5.88
C ASP A 71 -17.59 -1.73 -6.23
N ALA A 72 -17.82 -2.92 -6.78
CA ALA A 72 -19.15 -3.40 -7.13
C ALA A 72 -19.94 -3.99 -5.94
N SER A 73 -19.29 -4.72 -5.04
CA SER A 73 -19.95 -5.53 -4.00
C SER A 73 -19.38 -5.32 -2.58
N GLY A 74 -18.48 -4.36 -2.39
CA GLY A 74 -17.81 -4.12 -1.12
C GLY A 74 -16.96 -5.31 -0.67
N ILE A 75 -16.96 -5.58 0.64
CA ILE A 75 -16.12 -6.63 1.24
C ILE A 75 -16.44 -8.03 0.70
N SER A 76 -17.68 -8.32 0.27
CA SER A 76 -18.01 -9.61 -0.33
C SER A 76 -17.37 -9.79 -1.70
N GLY A 77 -17.14 -8.71 -2.44
CA GLY A 77 -16.46 -8.75 -3.75
C GLY A 77 -15.00 -9.19 -3.67
N LEU A 78 -14.36 -9.07 -2.50
CA LEU A 78 -13.02 -9.62 -2.28
C LEU A 78 -13.00 -11.15 -2.34
N LEU A 79 -14.11 -11.81 -1.97
CA LEU A 79 -14.20 -13.26 -1.97
C LEU A 79 -14.36 -13.83 -3.38
N ASP A 80 -14.89 -13.05 -4.31
CA ASP A 80 -15.07 -13.44 -5.71
C ASP A 80 -13.74 -13.76 -6.40
N TYR A 81 -12.63 -13.18 -5.91
CA TYR A 81 -11.31 -13.55 -6.37
C TYR A 81 -11.00 -15.04 -6.19
N PHE A 82 -11.48 -15.68 -5.12
CA PHE A 82 -11.20 -17.09 -4.85
C PHE A 82 -11.98 -18.06 -5.74
N SER A 83 -13.13 -17.64 -6.26
CA SER A 83 -13.95 -18.40 -7.22
C SER A 83 -13.65 -18.02 -8.67
N TRP A 84 -12.77 -17.03 -8.90
CA TRP A 84 -12.47 -16.51 -10.23
C TRP A 84 -11.76 -17.54 -11.12
N HIS A 85 -12.39 -17.82 -12.27
CA HIS A 85 -11.80 -18.54 -13.39
C HIS A 85 -11.67 -17.60 -14.58
N ASP A 86 -10.42 -17.33 -14.98
CA ASP A 86 -10.13 -16.41 -16.07
C ASP A 86 -10.10 -17.17 -17.39
N TYR A 87 -10.99 -16.83 -18.32
CA TYR A 87 -11.03 -17.40 -19.68
C TYR A 87 -10.24 -16.58 -20.70
N ARG A 88 -9.70 -15.42 -20.31
CA ARG A 88 -8.87 -14.59 -21.20
C ARG A 88 -7.45 -15.15 -21.33
N THR A 89 -6.98 -15.82 -20.29
CA THR A 89 -5.72 -16.56 -20.31
C THR A 89 -5.97 -18.03 -20.62
N TRP A 90 -5.05 -18.69 -21.33
CA TRP A 90 -5.14 -20.12 -21.65
C TRP A 90 -6.44 -20.53 -22.36
N TYR A 91 -6.79 -19.86 -23.47
CA TYR A 91 -7.97 -20.22 -24.26
C TYR A 91 -7.78 -21.59 -24.96
N PRO A 92 -8.79 -22.48 -24.97
CA PRO A 92 -10.16 -22.30 -24.45
C PRO A 92 -10.41 -22.68 -22.98
N GLU A 93 -9.47 -23.35 -22.32
CA GLU A 93 -9.68 -23.98 -21.01
C GLU A 93 -9.81 -22.97 -19.85
N GLY A 94 -9.17 -21.81 -19.98
CA GLY A 94 -9.06 -20.82 -18.93
C GLY A 94 -8.12 -21.24 -17.78
N ARG A 95 -7.99 -20.38 -16.78
CA ARG A 95 -7.14 -20.63 -15.60
C ARG A 95 -7.84 -20.24 -14.30
N PRO A 96 -7.83 -21.11 -13.27
CA PRO A 96 -8.27 -20.75 -11.93
C PRO A 96 -7.18 -19.92 -11.25
N VAL A 97 -7.36 -18.59 -11.22
CA VAL A 97 -6.31 -17.64 -10.84
C VAL A 97 -5.91 -17.80 -9.37
N ALA A 98 -6.89 -17.90 -8.47
CA ALA A 98 -6.63 -18.01 -7.04
C ALA A 98 -5.84 -19.26 -6.63
N ARG A 99 -6.10 -20.40 -7.29
CA ARG A 99 -5.43 -21.67 -6.99
C ARG A 99 -4.01 -21.78 -7.56
N THR A 100 -3.68 -20.95 -8.55
CA THR A 100 -2.45 -21.09 -9.33
C THR A 100 -1.54 -19.88 -9.24
N SER A 101 -1.85 -18.88 -8.41
CA SER A 101 -1.13 -17.60 -8.31
C SER A 101 -0.91 -17.17 -6.86
N GLN A 102 0.01 -16.21 -6.65
CA GLN A 102 0.31 -15.67 -5.32
C GLN A 102 -0.75 -14.65 -4.87
N VAL A 103 -1.75 -15.14 -4.12
CA VAL A 103 -2.89 -14.34 -3.66
C VAL A 103 -2.47 -13.13 -2.83
N GLY A 104 -1.48 -13.29 -1.95
CA GLY A 104 -1.08 -12.24 -1.01
C GLY A 104 -0.61 -10.94 -1.67
N LEU A 105 0.14 -11.05 -2.79
CA LEU A 105 0.63 -9.88 -3.52
C LEU A 105 -0.53 -9.07 -4.11
N HIS A 106 -1.49 -9.75 -4.75
CA HIS A 106 -2.62 -9.10 -5.38
C HIS A 106 -3.52 -8.40 -4.35
N PHE A 107 -3.76 -9.05 -3.21
CA PHE A 107 -4.53 -8.45 -2.12
C PHE A 107 -3.80 -7.29 -1.47
N ALA A 108 -2.50 -7.39 -1.22
CA ALA A 108 -1.72 -6.30 -0.65
C ALA A 108 -1.76 -5.06 -1.54
N GLY A 109 -1.58 -5.23 -2.86
CA GLY A 109 -1.68 -4.15 -3.84
C GLY A 109 -3.09 -3.55 -3.90
N ALA A 110 -4.13 -4.38 -4.02
CA ALA A 110 -5.51 -3.94 -4.09
C ALA A 110 -5.97 -3.21 -2.82
N LEU A 111 -5.72 -3.77 -1.64
CA LEU A 111 -6.08 -3.17 -0.36
C LEU A 111 -5.32 -1.87 -0.11
N PHE A 112 -4.03 -1.82 -0.42
CA PHE A 112 -3.26 -0.59 -0.32
C PHE A 112 -3.85 0.50 -1.21
N TYR A 113 -4.22 0.17 -2.46
CA TYR A 113 -4.86 1.10 -3.37
C TYR A 113 -6.21 1.60 -2.85
N ILE A 114 -7.10 0.69 -2.42
CA ILE A 114 -8.42 1.04 -1.87
C ILE A 114 -8.26 1.95 -0.66
N LEU A 115 -7.40 1.59 0.29
CA LEU A 115 -7.15 2.41 1.49
C LEU A 115 -6.57 3.78 1.14
N ALA A 116 -5.58 3.83 0.24
CA ALA A 116 -4.97 5.09 -0.15
C ALA A 116 -5.98 6.00 -0.86
N ARG A 117 -6.75 5.46 -1.79
CA ARG A 117 -7.82 6.17 -2.50
C ARG A 117 -8.90 6.67 -1.52
N ASP A 118 -9.42 5.80 -0.66
CA ASP A 118 -10.55 6.16 0.19
C ASP A 118 -10.15 7.13 1.32
N VAL A 119 -8.88 7.12 1.76
CA VAL A 119 -8.35 8.03 2.78
C VAL A 119 -7.88 9.37 2.19
N PHE A 120 -7.24 9.36 1.01
CA PHE A 120 -6.58 10.55 0.46
C PHE A 120 -7.27 11.17 -0.76
N GLY A 121 -8.24 10.50 -1.39
CA GLY A 121 -9.01 10.95 -2.56
C GLY A 121 -8.48 10.42 -3.88
#